data_AF-A0A182S0G0-F1
#
_entry.id   AF-A0A182S0G0-F1
#
_cell.length_a   1.000
_cell.length_b   1.000
_cell.length_c   1.000
_cell.angle_alpha   90.00
_cell.angle_beta   90.00
_cell.angle_gamma   90.00
#
_symmetry.space_group_name_H-M   'P 1'
#
loop_
_entity.id
_entity.type
_entity.pdbx_description
1 polymer ?
#
loop_
_entity_poly.entity_id
_entity_poly.type
_entity_poly.pdbx_seq_one_letter_code
_entity_poly.pdbx_strand_id
1 'polypeptide(L)'
;MKYAAHHRERSPFLDIPNFDIIKDVISADHLHQIDHGVTQTLLMIWKVIKVGRSRRWTDETYHRINRVLNKVEIPLDFHRKIRSIHNTCEWTIHWTVERHFIALKDELPGVEYNHFMLYYCAITLFSSNVYREHWP
;
A
#
# COMPACT_ATOMS: atom_id res chain seq x y z
N MET A 1 -16.96 -21.81 13.92
CA MET A 1 -17.68 -20.66 14.52
C MET A 1 -19.01 -20.48 13.80
N LYS A 2 -20.08 -20.08 14.50
CA LYS A 2 -21.36 -19.74 13.85
C LYS A 2 -21.19 -18.39 13.14
N TYR A 3 -21.54 -18.32 11.85
CA TYR A 3 -21.53 -17.06 11.08
C TYR A 3 -22.41 -16.01 11.78
N ALA A 4 -22.04 -14.72 11.67
CA ALA A 4 -22.57 -13.55 12.42
C ALA A 4 -22.09 -13.35 13.88
N ALA A 5 -21.41 -14.32 14.51
CA ALA A 5 -20.96 -14.17 15.91
C ALA A 5 -19.90 -13.07 16.14
N HIS A 6 -19.29 -12.58 15.06
CA HIS A 6 -18.29 -11.49 15.07
C HIS A 6 -18.92 -10.09 14.95
N HIS A 7 -20.23 -9.99 14.68
CA HIS A 7 -20.91 -8.72 14.58
C HIS A 7 -21.23 -8.17 15.98
N ARG A 8 -20.80 -6.94 16.27
CA ARG A 8 -21.21 -6.20 17.48
C ARG A 8 -22.65 -5.69 17.40
N GLU A 9 -23.10 -5.36 16.19
CA GLU A 9 -24.42 -4.78 15.92
C GLU A 9 -25.09 -5.52 14.76
N ARG A 10 -26.42 -5.43 14.67
CA ARG A 10 -27.18 -6.08 13.60
C ARG A 10 -26.80 -5.48 12.24
N SER A 11 -26.31 -6.32 11.35
CA SER A 11 -26.01 -5.94 9.97
C SER A 11 -27.17 -6.36 9.04
N PRO A 12 -27.70 -5.48 8.18
CA PRO A 12 -28.74 -5.83 7.21
C PRO A 12 -28.28 -6.88 6.19
N PHE A 13 -26.96 -7.07 6.03
CA PHE A 13 -26.39 -8.13 5.22
C PHE A 13 -26.70 -9.54 5.74
N LEU A 14 -27.11 -9.68 7.00
CA LEU A 14 -27.55 -10.96 7.56
C LEU A 14 -28.93 -11.41 7.04
N ASP A 15 -29.73 -10.49 6.51
CA ASP A 15 -31.07 -10.80 6.01
C ASP A 15 -31.03 -11.34 4.57
N ILE A 16 -29.87 -11.27 3.90
CA ILE A 16 -29.70 -11.71 2.52
C ILE A 16 -29.52 -13.25 2.53
N PRO A 17 -30.41 -14.01 1.88
CA PRO A 17 -30.29 -15.46 1.84
C PRO A 17 -29.01 -15.90 1.12
N ASN A 18 -28.32 -16.89 1.67
CA ASN A 18 -27.08 -17.47 1.11
C ASN A 18 -25.94 -16.46 0.89
N PHE A 19 -25.84 -15.45 1.76
CA PHE A 19 -24.78 -14.44 1.70
C PHE A 19 -23.96 -14.41 3.00
N ASP A 20 -22.73 -14.87 2.92
CA ASP A 20 -21.69 -14.79 3.94
C ASP A 20 -20.74 -13.63 3.60
N ILE A 21 -20.83 -12.51 4.32
CA ILE A 21 -20.04 -11.30 4.06
C ILE A 21 -18.53 -11.56 4.10
N ILE A 22 -18.05 -12.58 4.82
CA ILE A 22 -16.62 -12.92 4.86
C ILE A 22 -16.20 -13.66 3.58
N LYS A 23 -17.10 -14.48 3.02
CA LYS A 23 -16.80 -15.34 1.86
C LYS A 23 -17.22 -14.74 0.52
N ASP A 24 -18.33 -14.01 0.52
CA ASP A 24 -19.07 -13.57 -0.67
C ASP A 24 -18.86 -12.09 -0.96
N VAL A 25 -18.41 -11.31 0.03
CA VAL A 25 -17.81 -9.99 -0.25
C VAL A 25 -16.31 -10.20 -0.35
N ILE A 26 -15.77 -9.97 -1.55
CA ILE A 26 -14.33 -9.94 -1.79
C ILE A 26 -13.76 -8.72 -1.04
N SER A 27 -13.46 -8.89 0.24
CA SER A 27 -12.78 -7.89 1.08
C SER A 27 -11.28 -8.15 1.02
N ALA A 28 -10.71 -8.00 -0.16
CA ALA A 28 -9.28 -8.04 -0.40
C ALA A 28 -8.99 -7.31 -1.70
N ASP A 29 -9.43 -6.06 -1.80
CA ASP A 29 -8.88 -5.23 -2.86
C ASP A 29 -7.47 -4.79 -2.41
N HIS A 30 -6.46 -5.42 -3.01
CA HIS A 30 -5.04 -5.07 -2.89
C HIS A 30 -4.86 -3.55 -2.93
N LEU A 31 -5.62 -2.89 -3.79
CA LEU A 31 -5.59 -1.46 -3.98
C LEU A 31 -6.01 -0.66 -2.74
N HIS A 32 -7.07 -1.08 -2.05
CA HIS A 32 -7.70 -0.26 -0.99
C HIS A 32 -7.22 -0.62 0.41
N GLN A 33 -6.94 -1.89 0.71
CA GLN A 33 -6.49 -2.25 2.05
C GLN A 33 -4.97 -2.22 2.19
N ILE A 34 -4.27 -2.70 1.17
CA ILE A 34 -2.83 -2.87 1.24
C ILE A 34 -2.14 -1.60 0.73
N ASP A 35 -2.50 -1.16 -0.47
CA ASP A 35 -1.86 0.02 -1.04
C ASP A 35 -2.37 1.34 -0.42
N HIS A 36 -3.69 1.51 -0.28
CA HIS A 36 -4.28 2.71 0.37
C HIS A 36 -4.19 2.67 1.90
N GLY A 37 -4.31 1.49 2.50
CA GLY A 37 -4.20 1.36 3.95
C GLY A 37 -2.75 1.42 4.38
N VAL A 38 -2.04 0.30 4.19
CA VAL A 38 -0.72 0.07 4.80
C VAL A 38 0.37 0.90 4.13
N THR A 39 0.48 0.87 2.80
CA THR A 39 1.57 1.56 2.09
C THR A 39 1.47 3.08 2.26
N GLN A 40 0.28 3.67 2.14
CA GLN A 40 0.09 5.10 2.39
C GLN A 40 0.37 5.48 3.85
N THR A 41 -0.02 4.63 4.80
CA THR A 41 0.29 4.84 6.23
C THR A 41 1.79 4.84 6.49
N LEU A 42 2.55 3.89 5.91
CA LEU A 42 4.00 3.85 6.01
C LEU A 42 4.67 5.12 5.46
N LEU A 43 4.23 5.60 4.30
CA LEU A 43 4.72 6.86 3.72
C LEU A 43 4.42 8.05 4.63
N MET A 44 3.22 8.13 5.19
CA MET A 44 2.84 9.20 6.13
C MET A 44 3.65 9.14 7.42
N ILE A 45 3.90 7.94 7.93
CA ILE A 45 4.75 7.72 9.10
C ILE A 45 6.16 8.26 8.83
N TRP A 46 6.81 7.91 7.71
CA TRP A 46 8.14 8.44 7.38
C TRP A 46 8.16 9.95 7.11
N LYS A 47 7.09 10.49 6.52
CA LYS A 47 6.95 11.93 6.27
C LYS A 47 6.79 12.77 7.54
N VAL A 48 5.99 12.30 8.49
CA VAL A 48 5.48 13.11 9.60
C VAL A 48 6.10 12.71 10.93
N ILE A 49 6.25 11.42 11.17
CA ILE A 49 6.60 10.86 12.48
C ILE A 49 8.08 10.56 12.55
N LYS A 50 8.73 10.97 13.63
CA LYS A 50 10.06 10.49 13.99
C LYS A 50 9.94 9.04 14.49
N VAL A 51 10.12 8.06 13.60
CA VAL A 51 10.12 6.65 13.98
C VAL A 51 11.50 6.25 14.47
N GLY A 52 11.62 5.96 15.76
CA GLY A 52 12.86 5.49 16.37
C GLY A 52 14.04 6.46 16.16
N ARG A 53 15.08 5.98 15.46
CA ARG A 53 16.27 6.79 15.10
C ARG A 53 16.12 7.54 13.77
N SER A 54 15.08 7.25 12.99
CA SER A 54 14.84 7.86 11.69
C SER A 54 14.41 9.32 11.86
N ARG A 55 15.03 10.23 11.11
CA ARG A 55 14.69 11.66 11.14
C ARG A 55 13.49 11.90 10.22
N ARG A 56 12.61 12.82 10.63
CA ARG A 56 11.60 13.39 9.74
C ARG A 56 12.28 13.83 8.44
N TRP A 57 11.67 13.54 7.30
CA TRP A 57 12.19 14.00 6.01
C TRP A 57 12.31 15.52 5.98
N THR A 58 13.48 16.01 5.53
CA THR A 58 13.72 17.42 5.28
C THR A 58 13.26 17.81 3.88
N ASP A 59 13.14 19.11 3.60
CA ASP A 59 12.77 19.60 2.27
C ASP A 59 13.74 19.10 1.18
N GLU A 60 15.03 18.92 1.51
CA GLU A 60 15.99 18.32 0.59
C GLU A 60 15.67 16.86 0.26
N THR A 61 15.22 16.06 1.24
CA THR A 61 14.74 14.69 1.00
C THR A 61 13.52 14.70 0.08
N TYR A 62 12.56 15.60 0.30
CA TYR A 62 11.41 15.74 -0.59
C TYR A 62 11.85 16.08 -2.04
N HIS A 63 12.81 16.99 -2.20
CA HIS A 63 13.35 17.33 -3.52
C HIS A 63 14.06 16.15 -4.19
N ARG A 64 14.85 15.36 -3.45
CA ARG A 64 15.54 14.18 -3.99
C ARG A 64 14.55 13.11 -4.44
N ILE A 65 13.56 12.78 -3.61
CA ILE A 65 12.50 11.82 -3.94
C ILE A 65 11.74 12.28 -5.19
N ASN A 66 11.28 13.52 -5.22
CA ASN A 66 10.53 14.06 -6.37
C ASN A 66 11.37 14.09 -7.65
N ARG A 67 12.68 14.31 -7.56
CA ARG A 67 13.58 14.24 -8.72
C ARG A 67 13.64 12.84 -9.31
N VAL A 68 13.60 11.80 -8.48
CA VAL A 68 13.54 10.41 -8.94
C VAL A 68 12.16 10.12 -9.53
N LEU A 69 11.08 10.47 -8.83
CA LEU A 69 9.70 10.24 -9.28
C LEU A 69 9.41 10.89 -10.64
N ASN A 70 9.92 12.10 -10.88
CA ASN A 70 9.77 12.81 -12.17
C ASN A 70 10.50 12.14 -13.35
N LYS A 71 11.51 11.30 -13.07
CA LYS A 71 12.26 10.56 -14.09
C LYS A 71 11.70 9.17 -14.35
N VAL A 72 10.75 8.71 -13.53
CA VAL A 72 10.11 7.41 -13.74
C VAL A 72 9.24 7.51 -14.99
N GLU A 73 9.57 6.73 -16.00
CA GLU A 73 8.74 6.61 -17.20
C GLU A 73 7.42 5.93 -16.84
N ILE A 74 6.33 6.51 -17.33
CA ILE A 74 4.98 5.99 -17.17
C ILE A 74 4.58 5.36 -18.51
N PRO A 75 3.97 4.16 -18.53
CA PRO A 75 3.52 3.54 -19.77
C PRO A 75 2.60 4.48 -20.56
N LEU A 76 2.67 4.43 -21.89
CA LEU A 76 1.98 5.34 -22.82
C LEU A 76 0.46 5.42 -22.61
N ASP A 77 -0.13 4.36 -22.06
CA ASP A 77 -1.58 4.26 -21.78
C ASP A 77 -2.06 5.17 -20.65
N PHE A 78 -1.15 5.87 -19.96
CA PHE A 78 -1.49 6.73 -18.83
C PHE A 78 -1.18 8.20 -19.10
N HIS A 79 -2.18 9.04 -18.91
CA HIS A 79 -2.08 10.49 -19.14
C HIS A 79 -1.66 11.29 -17.89
N ARG A 80 -1.44 10.63 -16.73
CA ARG A 80 -1.17 11.33 -15.46
C ARG A 80 0.27 11.08 -15.00
N LYS A 81 1.01 12.17 -14.78
CA LYS A 81 2.32 12.15 -14.12
C LYS A 81 2.18 11.69 -12.67
N ILE A 82 3.23 11.04 -12.14
CA ILE A 82 3.31 10.74 -10.70
C ILE A 82 3.31 12.08 -9.95
N ARG A 83 2.38 12.22 -9.00
CA ARG A 83 2.27 13.43 -8.18
C ARG A 83 3.47 13.54 -7.24
N SER A 84 3.73 14.76 -6.77
CA SER A 84 4.76 15.00 -5.76
C SER A 84 4.49 14.22 -4.48
N ILE A 85 5.56 13.78 -3.81
CA ILE A 85 5.52 13.12 -2.50
C ILE A 85 4.95 14.03 -1.40
N HIS A 86 4.84 15.34 -1.62
CA HIS A 86 4.09 16.22 -0.73
C HIS A 86 2.60 15.86 -0.70
N ASN A 87 2.02 15.51 -1.86
CA ASN A 87 0.59 15.32 -2.04
C ASN A 87 0.19 13.83 -1.97
N THR A 88 0.81 13.05 -1.09
CA THR A 88 0.57 11.60 -0.96
C THR A 88 -0.90 11.27 -0.69
N CYS A 89 -1.67 12.18 -0.11
CA CYS A 89 -3.11 12.02 0.12
C CYS A 89 -3.94 12.03 -1.17
N GLU A 90 -3.41 12.58 -2.27
CA GLU A 90 -4.09 12.67 -3.56
C GLU A 90 -3.64 11.58 -4.56
N TRP A 91 -2.79 10.67 -4.11
CA TRP A 91 -2.23 9.63 -4.98
C TRP A 91 -3.30 8.57 -5.25
N THR A 92 -3.61 8.34 -6.52
CA THR A 92 -4.47 7.21 -6.94
C THR A 92 -3.57 5.99 -7.11
N ILE A 93 -3.88 4.90 -6.41
CA ILE A 93 -2.84 3.98 -5.91
C ILE A 93 -2.58 2.80 -6.86
N HIS A 94 -3.31 2.75 -7.96
CA HIS A 94 -3.33 1.60 -8.87
C HIS A 94 -1.96 1.30 -9.52
N TRP A 95 -0.99 2.23 -9.46
CA TRP A 95 0.33 2.08 -10.11
C TRP A 95 1.50 2.66 -9.33
N THR A 96 1.22 3.28 -8.19
CA THR A 96 2.18 4.14 -7.49
C THR A 96 3.11 3.27 -6.65
N VAL A 97 2.59 2.24 -5.98
CA VAL A 97 3.37 1.35 -5.10
C VAL A 97 4.51 0.67 -5.85
N GLU A 98 4.24 0.10 -7.03
CA GLU A 98 5.21 -0.64 -7.86
C GLU A 98 6.46 0.17 -8.29
N ARG A 99 6.47 1.50 -8.14
CA ARG A 99 7.59 2.35 -8.58
C ARG A 99 8.17 3.22 -7.46
N HIS A 100 7.55 3.24 -6.28
CA HIS A 100 8.04 4.00 -5.13
C HIS A 100 9.33 3.45 -4.54
N PHE A 101 9.57 2.14 -4.64
CA PHE A 101 10.76 1.51 -4.05
C PHE A 101 12.06 2.09 -4.61
N ILE A 102 12.04 2.54 -5.86
CA ILE A 102 13.23 3.12 -6.51
C ILE A 102 13.50 4.51 -5.93
N ALA A 103 12.44 5.29 -5.66
CA ALA A 103 12.57 6.64 -5.15
C ALA A 103 12.94 6.72 -3.66
N LEU A 104 12.70 5.64 -2.90
CA LEU A 104 12.95 5.59 -1.44
C LEU A 104 14.27 4.91 -1.05
N LYS A 105 14.95 4.25 -1.99
CA LYS A 105 16.15 3.44 -1.73
C LYS A 105 17.27 4.21 -1.03
N ASP A 106 17.52 5.43 -1.47
CA ASP A 106 18.61 6.27 -0.94
C ASP A 106 18.18 7.16 0.23
N GLU A 107 16.88 7.16 0.57
CA GLU A 107 16.31 8.05 1.59
C GLU A 107 15.91 7.31 2.87
N LEU A 108 15.66 6.00 2.79
CA LEU A 108 15.37 5.17 3.94
C LEU A 108 16.66 4.50 4.46
N PRO A 109 16.82 4.35 5.79
CA PRO A 109 17.83 3.46 6.35
C PRO A 109 17.71 2.07 5.76
N GLY A 110 18.84 1.42 5.46
CA GLY A 110 18.84 0.12 4.76
C GLY A 110 17.97 -0.96 5.40
N VAL A 111 17.84 -0.96 6.73
CA VAL A 111 16.94 -1.88 7.46
C VAL A 111 15.48 -1.58 7.14
N GLU A 112 15.06 -0.31 7.19
CA GLU A 112 13.69 0.12 6.89
C GLU A 112 13.34 -0.17 5.44
N TYR A 113 14.28 0.10 4.52
CA TYR A 113 14.13 -0.21 3.11
C TYR A 113 13.96 -1.72 2.87
N ASN A 114 14.80 -2.56 3.48
CA ASN A 114 14.72 -4.01 3.33
C ASN A 114 13.39 -4.56 3.87
N HIS A 115 12.90 -4.07 5.01
CA HIS A 115 11.59 -4.45 5.52
C HIS A 115 10.46 -4.01 4.59
N PHE A 116 10.56 -2.82 4.00
CA PHE A 116 9.58 -2.36 3.02
C PHE A 116 9.58 -3.24 1.76
N MET A 117 10.76 -3.67 1.29
CA MET A 117 10.89 -4.60 0.16
C MET A 117 10.30 -5.98 0.50
N LEU A 118 10.56 -6.52 1.70
CA LEU A 118 9.98 -7.79 2.14
C LEU A 118 8.46 -7.72 2.24
N TYR A 119 7.94 -6.61 2.77
CA TYR A 119 6.50 -6.34 2.80
C TYR A 119 5.93 -6.38 1.38
N TYR A 120 6.51 -5.64 0.44
CA TYR A 120 6.05 -5.65 -0.96
C TYR A 120 6.08 -7.07 -1.56
N CYS A 121 7.20 -7.79 -1.40
CA CYS A 121 7.33 -9.17 -1.89
C CYS A 121 6.25 -10.10 -1.30
N ALA A 122 6.00 -10.00 0.01
CA ALA A 122 4.97 -10.79 0.68
C ALA A 122 3.59 -10.48 0.11
N ILE A 123 3.25 -9.20 -0.03
CA ILE A 123 1.99 -8.78 -0.64
C ILE A 123 1.85 -9.33 -2.07
N THR A 124 2.87 -9.17 -2.91
CA THR A 124 2.84 -9.67 -4.29
C THR A 124 2.67 -11.19 -4.34
N LEU A 125 3.37 -11.93 -3.47
CA LEU A 125 3.25 -13.38 -3.37
C LEU A 125 1.85 -13.82 -2.94
N PHE A 126 1.28 -13.19 -1.90
CA PHE A 126 -0.03 -13.54 -1.35
C PHE A 126 -1.21 -12.94 -2.12
N SER A 127 -0.96 -12.06 -3.08
CA SER A 127 -2.01 -11.47 -3.94
C SER A 127 -1.99 -12.06 -5.35
N SER A 128 -0.98 -12.87 -5.68
CA SER A 128 -0.89 -13.57 -6.96
C SER A 128 -1.52 -14.95 -6.88
N ASN A 129 -2.35 -15.29 -7.87
CA ASN A 129 -2.88 -16.64 -8.01
C ASN A 129 -1.81 -17.66 -8.46
N VAL A 130 -0.63 -17.20 -8.93
CA VAL A 130 0.43 -18.06 -9.47
C VAL A 130 1.02 -18.99 -8.41
N TYR A 131 1.09 -18.54 -7.16
CA TYR A 131 1.72 -19.31 -6.07
C TYR A 131 0.70 -19.91 -5.11
N ARG A 132 -0.59 -19.85 -5.45
CA ARG A 132 -1.69 -20.26 -4.58
C ARG A 132 -1.58 -21.71 -4.12
N GLU A 133 -1.03 -22.58 -4.97
CA GLU A 133 -0.83 -24.01 -4.68
C GLU A 133 0.27 -24.28 -3.64
N HIS A 134 1.12 -23.30 -3.35
CA HIS A 134 2.20 -23.40 -2.36
C HIS A 134 1.86 -22.73 -1.03
N TRP A 135 0.65 -22.18 -0.88
CA TRP A 135 0.22 -21.57 0.37
C TRP A 135 -0.18 -22.67 1.38
N PRO A 136 0.18 -22.53 2.66
CA PRO A 136 -0.11 -23.51 3.71
C PRO A 136 -1.60 -23.63 4.05
#